data_AF-A0A0N0MG48-F1
#
_entry.id   AF-A0A0N0MG48-F1
#
_cell.length_a   1.000
_cell.length_b   1.000
_cell.length_c   1.000
_cell.angle_alpha   90.00
_cell.angle_beta   90.00
_cell.angle_gamma   90.00
#
_symmetry.space_group_name_H-M   'P 1'
#
loop_
_entity.id
_entity.type
_entity.pdbx_description
1 polymer ?
#
loop_
_entity_poly.entity_id
_entity_poly.type
_entity_poly.pdbx_seq_one_letter_code
_entity_poly.pdbx_strand_id
1 'polypeptide(L)'
;MNDNFKSISENLSIIMQGPLHVGNIVQIANHSQHWRDLFPAAEIILSISTNEVMERIPQHERTGEERYKISHWHEPNVIASNAVNVIDYNCDNVVLAEPTIPLPPIKPTDGPNNSSFMINAAKAGLNAASRKYVLRIRSDVIFLNKNFLSLYLENVDRPRRFRSILKQRVMICNLFTVNPFCIERLPYHYSDWFNFGLLSDVRNIWDVPLMSYSDTLYYKVNPHKRGSNFREVNFNTRIGVEQHIYTSFLKNNNHNYTLDFHNDTRGTIDSLKVLENEFIIADASYIKVLTQDRSDYLTFDWVDYICIHYNQWKKLHTTSPADYRNIFLDKIEKSNEILQKNSGTADKIEREIEEFSGEVEYHGNNKTKDLTIPGRVILPIYKLILVPKMKRKFEKDKIAFFEDSKNKIAKKVYNISYK
;
A
#
# COMPACT_ATOMS: atom_id res chain seq x y z
N MET A 1 -2.02 -34.72 7.76
CA MET A 1 -2.45 -33.39 7.29
C MET A 1 -3.53 -32.80 8.20
N ASN A 2 -4.58 -33.56 8.54
CA ASN A 2 -5.65 -33.11 9.44
C ASN A 2 -5.17 -32.70 10.85
N ASP A 3 -4.23 -33.43 11.45
CA ASP A 3 -3.71 -33.08 12.79
C ASP A 3 -2.90 -31.78 12.79
N ASN A 4 -2.09 -31.55 11.74
CA ASN A 4 -1.35 -30.29 11.57
C ASN A 4 -2.29 -29.12 11.33
N PHE A 5 -3.37 -29.33 10.55
CA PHE A 5 -4.37 -28.31 10.30
C PHE A 5 -5.11 -27.90 11.57
N LYS A 6 -5.52 -28.88 12.37
CA LYS A 6 -6.14 -28.67 13.68
C LYS A 6 -5.17 -27.96 14.63
N SER A 7 -3.92 -28.43 14.71
CA SER A 7 -2.88 -27.83 15.55
C SER A 7 -2.61 -26.36 15.21
N ILE A 8 -2.52 -26.01 13.92
CA ILE A 8 -2.35 -24.61 13.51
C ILE A 8 -3.59 -23.79 13.87
N SER A 9 -4.79 -24.30 13.58
CA SER A 9 -6.04 -23.57 13.84
C SER A 9 -6.27 -23.28 15.32
N GLU A 10 -5.89 -24.21 16.20
CA GLU A 10 -5.97 -24.04 17.67
C GLU A 10 -4.85 -23.15 18.24
N ASN A 11 -3.79 -22.91 17.46
CA ASN A 11 -2.66 -22.05 17.84
C ASN A 11 -2.53 -20.85 16.89
N LEU A 12 -3.66 -20.32 16.43
CA LEU A 12 -3.72 -19.19 15.51
C LEU A 12 -4.19 -17.91 16.23
N SER A 13 -3.43 -16.83 16.04
CA SER A 13 -3.91 -15.46 16.27
C SER A 13 -4.29 -14.82 14.92
N ILE A 14 -5.48 -14.23 14.81
CA ILE A 14 -5.92 -13.45 13.66
C ILE A 14 -5.92 -11.98 14.07
N ILE A 15 -5.06 -11.18 13.45
CA ILE A 15 -4.96 -9.75 13.70
C ILE A 15 -5.63 -9.02 12.54
N MET A 16 -6.80 -8.44 12.80
CA MET A 16 -7.47 -7.51 11.90
C MET A 16 -6.89 -6.12 12.11
N GLN A 17 -6.15 -5.62 11.12
CA GLN A 17 -5.40 -4.37 11.26
C GLN A 17 -5.93 -3.27 10.36
N GLY A 18 -6.31 -2.12 10.95
CA GLY A 18 -6.64 -0.94 10.16
C GLY A 18 -7.35 0.15 10.97
N PRO A 19 -7.90 1.17 10.30
CA PRO A 19 -8.61 2.25 10.98
C PRO A 19 -9.97 1.77 11.48
N LEU A 20 -10.50 2.42 12.53
CA LEU A 20 -11.86 2.25 13.01
C LEU A 20 -12.56 3.61 13.09
N HIS A 21 -13.52 3.82 12.18
CA HIS A 21 -14.32 5.03 12.06
C HIS A 21 -15.79 4.67 11.80
N VAL A 22 -16.68 5.66 11.92
CA VAL A 22 -18.13 5.44 11.79
C VAL A 22 -18.49 4.80 10.44
N GLY A 23 -17.79 5.19 9.38
CA GLY A 23 -18.02 4.66 8.03
C GLY A 23 -17.66 3.18 7.81
N ASN A 24 -16.77 2.58 8.64
CA ASN A 24 -16.35 1.19 8.45
C ASN A 24 -16.68 0.27 9.63
N ILE A 25 -17.14 0.77 10.77
CA ILE A 25 -17.33 -0.04 11.98
C ILE A 25 -18.27 -1.25 11.78
N VAL A 26 -19.32 -1.11 10.97
CA VAL A 26 -20.24 -2.22 10.66
C VAL A 26 -19.53 -3.31 9.84
N GLN A 27 -18.69 -2.91 8.88
CA GLN A 27 -17.87 -3.85 8.12
C GLN A 27 -16.89 -4.59 9.04
N ILE A 28 -16.19 -3.86 9.92
CA ILE A 28 -15.25 -4.46 10.87
C ILE A 28 -15.95 -5.45 11.81
N ALA A 29 -17.15 -5.11 12.30
CA ALA A 29 -17.96 -6.01 13.12
C ALA A 29 -18.37 -7.29 12.37
N ASN A 30 -18.78 -7.18 11.12
CA ASN A 30 -19.11 -8.35 10.30
C ASN A 30 -17.85 -9.20 10.02
N HIS A 31 -16.70 -8.57 9.79
CA HIS A 31 -15.43 -9.27 9.59
C HIS A 31 -14.98 -10.01 10.85
N SER A 32 -15.13 -9.43 12.05
CA SER A 32 -14.77 -10.12 13.29
C SER A 32 -15.67 -11.34 13.53
N GLN A 33 -16.98 -11.21 13.28
CA GLN A 33 -17.90 -12.35 13.34
C GLN A 33 -17.53 -13.44 12.31
N HIS A 34 -17.26 -13.06 11.06
CA HIS A 34 -16.83 -14.00 10.02
C HIS A 34 -15.57 -14.78 10.41
N TRP A 35 -14.57 -14.09 10.97
CA TRP A 35 -13.36 -14.76 11.45
C TRP A 35 -13.61 -15.68 12.63
N ARG A 36 -14.51 -15.31 13.55
CA ARG A 36 -14.91 -16.17 14.68
C ARG A 36 -15.64 -17.42 14.18
N ASP A 37 -16.55 -17.29 13.24
CA ASP A 37 -17.27 -18.42 12.65
C ASP A 37 -16.32 -19.35 11.89
N LEU A 38 -15.39 -18.77 11.11
CA LEU A 38 -14.42 -19.55 10.37
C LEU A 38 -13.41 -20.22 11.31
N PHE A 39 -12.93 -19.53 12.35
CA PHE A 39 -11.94 -20.04 13.30
C PHE A 39 -12.40 -19.88 14.76
N PRO A 40 -13.29 -20.76 15.26
CA PRO A 40 -13.88 -20.62 16.59
C PRO A 40 -12.87 -20.59 17.74
N ALA A 41 -11.76 -21.30 17.60
CA ALA A 41 -10.71 -21.42 18.61
C ALA A 41 -9.54 -20.42 18.44
N ALA A 42 -9.53 -19.62 17.37
CA ALA A 42 -8.45 -18.66 17.16
C ALA A 42 -8.57 -17.50 18.16
N GLU A 43 -7.42 -16.91 18.50
CA GLU A 43 -7.36 -15.61 19.17
C GLU A 43 -7.61 -14.52 18.12
N ILE A 44 -8.64 -13.70 18.27
CA ILE A 44 -8.98 -12.63 17.32
C ILE A 44 -8.66 -11.28 17.97
N ILE A 45 -7.83 -10.50 17.28
CA ILE A 45 -7.31 -9.21 17.76
C ILE A 45 -7.69 -8.13 16.75
N LEU A 46 -8.41 -7.11 17.18
CA LEU A 46 -8.60 -5.89 16.41
C LEU A 46 -7.47 -4.91 16.74
N SER A 47 -6.57 -4.66 15.79
CA SER A 47 -5.50 -3.68 15.93
C SER A 47 -5.83 -2.40 15.19
N ILE A 48 -6.12 -1.34 15.95
CA ILE A 48 -6.69 -0.10 15.45
C ILE A 48 -5.59 0.93 15.22
N SER A 49 -5.43 1.38 13.96
CA SER A 49 -4.44 2.40 13.61
C SER A 49 -4.88 3.83 13.89
N THR A 50 -6.18 4.08 13.76
CA THR A 50 -6.83 5.36 14.07
C THR A 50 -8.21 5.06 14.63
N ASN A 51 -8.60 5.75 15.70
CA ASN A 51 -9.83 5.46 16.42
C ASN A 51 -10.69 6.73 16.54
N GLU A 52 -11.88 6.69 15.97
CA GLU A 52 -12.90 7.75 16.13
C GLU A 52 -14.09 7.30 16.97
N VAL A 53 -14.31 5.99 17.12
CA VAL A 53 -15.61 5.44 17.56
C VAL A 53 -15.57 4.82 18.95
N MET A 54 -14.42 4.31 19.40
CA MET A 54 -14.31 3.62 20.69
C MET A 54 -13.67 4.50 21.75
N GLU A 55 -14.11 4.35 23.00
CA GLU A 55 -13.43 4.88 24.18
C GLU A 55 -13.03 3.73 25.09
N ARG A 56 -11.85 3.86 25.68
CA ARG A 56 -11.35 2.92 26.67
C ARG A 56 -12.15 3.08 27.96
N ILE A 57 -12.64 1.97 28.52
CA ILE A 57 -13.23 1.97 29.85
C ILE A 57 -12.12 1.75 30.88
N PRO A 58 -12.05 2.55 31.96
CA PRO A 58 -11.19 2.26 33.10
C PRO A 58 -11.46 0.83 33.62
N GLN A 59 -10.40 0.09 33.94
CA GLN A 59 -10.42 -1.33 34.28
C GLN A 59 -11.58 -1.76 35.18
N HIS A 60 -12.19 -2.90 34.87
CA HIS A 60 -13.04 -3.60 35.81
C HIS A 60 -12.16 -4.29 36.86
N GLU A 61 -12.30 -3.90 38.14
CA GLU A 61 -11.46 -4.32 39.29
C GLU A 61 -11.31 -5.84 39.45
N ARG A 62 -12.20 -6.63 38.83
CA ARG A 62 -12.29 -8.08 38.99
C ARG A 62 -11.63 -8.92 37.90
N THR A 63 -11.40 -8.36 36.70
CA THR A 63 -10.84 -9.11 35.56
C THR A 63 -9.50 -8.56 35.07
N GLY A 64 -9.20 -7.27 35.30
CA GLY A 64 -7.95 -6.65 34.87
C GLY A 64 -7.82 -6.43 33.36
N GLU A 65 -8.77 -6.89 32.56
CA GLU A 65 -8.80 -6.75 31.09
C GLU A 65 -9.30 -5.37 30.67
N GLU A 66 -8.64 -4.77 29.68
CA GLU A 66 -9.09 -3.52 29.05
C GLU A 66 -10.35 -3.78 28.23
N ARG A 67 -11.42 -3.03 28.49
CA ARG A 67 -12.66 -3.09 27.70
C ARG A 67 -12.89 -1.79 26.95
N TYR A 68 -13.59 -1.88 25.83
CA TYR A 68 -13.91 -0.75 24.97
C TYR A 68 -15.43 -0.59 24.87
N LYS A 69 -15.88 0.66 24.91
CA LYS A 69 -17.27 1.01 24.62
C LYS A 69 -17.32 1.98 23.44
N ILE A 70 -18.51 2.18 22.91
CA ILE A 70 -18.74 3.31 22.01
C ILE A 70 -18.40 4.62 22.72
N SER A 71 -17.73 5.51 22.02
CA SER A 71 -17.42 6.85 22.47
C SER A 71 -18.71 7.60 22.78
N HIS A 72 -18.70 8.43 23.84
CA HIS A 72 -19.90 9.19 24.22
C HIS A 72 -20.39 10.09 23.07
N TRP A 73 -19.49 10.53 22.19
CA TRP A 73 -19.80 11.34 21.00
C TRP A 73 -20.63 10.58 19.96
N HIS A 74 -20.59 9.25 19.99
CA HIS A 74 -21.26 8.36 19.05
C HIS A 74 -22.38 7.53 19.69
N GLU A 75 -22.62 7.65 21.00
CA GLU A 75 -23.67 6.92 21.74
C GLU A 75 -25.06 6.96 21.08
N PRO A 76 -25.54 8.09 20.51
CA PRO A 76 -26.83 8.12 19.83
C PRO A 76 -26.92 7.24 18.56
N ASN A 77 -25.78 6.82 18.00
CA ASN A 77 -25.73 5.96 16.83
C ASN A 77 -25.89 4.49 17.22
N VAL A 78 -27.15 4.03 17.23
CA VAL A 78 -27.52 2.65 17.58
C VAL A 78 -26.80 1.62 16.71
N ILE A 79 -26.59 1.89 15.42
CA ILE A 79 -25.88 0.97 14.51
C ILE A 79 -24.42 0.82 14.93
N ALA A 80 -23.73 1.95 15.18
CA ALA A 80 -22.36 1.92 15.65
C ALA A 80 -22.24 1.24 17.03
N SER A 81 -23.20 1.49 17.93
CA SER A 81 -23.23 0.86 19.26
C SER A 81 -23.37 -0.66 19.16
N ASN A 82 -24.29 -1.14 18.33
CA ASN A 82 -24.44 -2.58 18.07
C ASN A 82 -23.18 -3.18 17.43
N ALA A 83 -22.55 -2.45 16.51
CA ALA A 83 -21.31 -2.91 15.88
C ALA A 83 -20.15 -3.01 16.90
N VAL A 84 -20.03 -2.07 17.84
CA VAL A 84 -19.07 -2.18 18.96
C VAL A 84 -19.34 -3.43 19.78
N ASN A 85 -20.59 -3.72 20.13
CA ASN A 85 -20.94 -4.91 20.90
C ASN A 85 -20.59 -6.21 20.16
N VAL A 86 -20.78 -6.25 18.84
CA VAL A 86 -20.38 -7.39 18.00
C VAL A 86 -18.85 -7.54 17.97
N ILE A 87 -18.10 -6.43 17.92
CA ILE A 87 -16.64 -6.47 18.01
C ILE A 87 -16.19 -6.99 19.37
N ASP A 88 -16.72 -6.45 20.47
CA ASP A 88 -16.41 -6.85 21.85
C ASP A 88 -16.72 -8.34 22.10
N TYR A 89 -17.80 -8.86 21.50
CA TYR A 89 -18.15 -10.27 21.61
C TYR A 89 -17.22 -11.21 20.83
N ASN A 90 -16.76 -10.79 19.64
CA ASN A 90 -16.02 -11.68 18.73
C ASN A 90 -14.49 -11.57 18.87
N CYS A 91 -13.97 -10.41 19.26
CA CYS A 91 -12.55 -10.17 19.45
C CYS A 91 -12.14 -10.49 20.90
N ASP A 92 -11.08 -11.30 21.06
CA ASP A 92 -10.48 -11.58 22.36
C ASP A 92 -9.68 -10.38 22.87
N ASN A 93 -9.19 -9.53 21.96
CA ASN A 93 -8.48 -8.31 22.32
C ASN A 93 -8.73 -7.20 21.29
N VAL A 94 -8.72 -5.96 21.75
CA VAL A 94 -8.75 -4.76 20.92
C VAL A 94 -7.58 -3.90 21.37
N VAL A 95 -6.71 -3.50 20.45
CA VAL A 95 -5.51 -2.72 20.77
C VAL A 95 -5.46 -1.45 19.94
N LEU A 96 -5.13 -0.35 20.61
CA LEU A 96 -4.90 0.94 19.98
C LEU A 96 -3.41 1.07 19.67
N ALA A 97 -3.08 1.37 18.41
CA ALA A 97 -1.72 1.66 18.00
C ALA A 97 -1.23 2.99 18.58
N GLU A 98 0.09 3.14 18.71
CA GLU A 98 0.72 4.40 19.08
C GLU A 98 0.28 5.54 18.15
N PRO A 99 -0.18 6.69 18.70
CA PRO A 99 -0.64 7.82 17.91
C PRO A 99 0.41 8.29 16.89
N THR A 100 -0.03 8.49 15.65
CA THR A 100 0.82 9.04 14.58
C THR A 100 -0.03 9.91 13.65
N ILE A 101 0.65 10.63 12.75
CA ILE A 101 0.04 11.41 11.68
C ILE A 101 0.38 10.80 10.32
N PRO A 102 -0.44 11.05 9.28
CA PRO A 102 -0.10 10.62 7.92
C PRO A 102 1.10 11.40 7.38
N LEU A 103 1.83 10.76 6.47
CA LEU A 103 2.94 11.35 5.73
C LEU A 103 2.48 11.94 4.39
N PRO A 104 3.28 12.78 3.73
CA PRO A 104 3.00 13.26 2.39
C PRO A 104 2.72 12.12 1.39
N PRO A 105 1.86 12.34 0.37
CA PRO A 105 1.47 11.33 -0.61
C PRO A 105 2.66 10.70 -1.35
N ILE A 106 2.56 9.39 -1.61
CA ILE A 106 3.58 8.63 -2.37
C ILE A 106 3.65 9.14 -3.80
N LYS A 107 2.51 9.39 -4.45
CA LYS A 107 2.42 10.03 -5.77
C LYS A 107 1.54 11.28 -5.70
N PRO A 108 1.69 12.27 -6.60
CA PRO A 108 0.94 13.52 -6.57
C PRO A 108 -0.58 13.38 -6.55
N THR A 109 -1.12 12.31 -7.14
CA THR A 109 -2.57 12.06 -7.21
C THR A 109 -3.10 11.20 -6.07
N ASP A 110 -2.23 10.69 -5.21
CA ASP A 110 -2.62 9.78 -4.14
C ASP A 110 -3.12 10.54 -2.91
N GLY A 111 -3.86 9.82 -2.07
CA GLY A 111 -4.15 10.28 -0.71
C GLY A 111 -2.90 10.33 0.17
N PRO A 112 -3.04 10.77 1.44
CA PRO A 112 -1.95 10.78 2.39
C PRO A 112 -1.30 9.39 2.53
N ASN A 113 0.02 9.37 2.75
CA ASN A 113 0.75 8.14 2.97
C ASN A 113 0.52 7.64 4.40
N ASN A 114 -0.17 6.50 4.52
CA ASN A 114 -0.56 5.91 5.80
C ASN A 114 0.44 4.87 6.34
N SER A 115 1.69 4.87 5.85
CA SER A 115 2.72 3.92 6.28
C SER A 115 2.94 3.89 7.78
N SER A 116 2.96 5.05 8.46
CA SER A 116 3.13 5.09 9.91
C SER A 116 1.99 4.41 10.67
N PHE A 117 0.75 4.67 10.25
CA PHE A 117 -0.44 4.00 10.80
C PHE A 117 -0.37 2.48 10.61
N MET A 118 0.07 2.06 9.43
CA MET A 118 0.19 0.65 9.11
C MET A 118 1.27 -0.05 9.93
N ILE A 119 2.46 0.54 10.08
CA ILE A 119 3.55 -0.06 10.87
C ILE A 119 3.17 -0.11 12.36
N ASN A 120 2.68 0.99 12.94
CA ASN A 120 2.32 1.02 14.36
C ASN A 120 1.20 0.02 14.69
N ALA A 121 0.16 -0.06 13.86
CA ALA A 121 -0.92 -1.01 14.10
C ALA A 121 -0.48 -2.47 13.89
N ALA A 122 0.45 -2.73 12.95
CA ALA A 122 1.02 -4.07 12.81
C ALA A 122 1.78 -4.46 14.08
N LYS A 123 2.66 -3.57 14.58
CA LYS A 123 3.42 -3.80 15.81
C LYS A 123 2.51 -4.00 17.02
N ALA A 124 1.50 -3.15 17.22
CA ALA A 124 0.58 -3.24 18.35
C ALA A 124 -0.17 -4.59 18.36
N GLY A 125 -0.78 -4.97 17.23
CA GLY A 125 -1.48 -6.24 17.11
C GLY A 125 -0.56 -7.45 17.26
N LEU A 126 0.63 -7.40 16.65
CA LEU A 126 1.61 -8.48 16.75
C LEU A 126 2.15 -8.63 18.16
N ASN A 127 2.31 -7.55 18.92
CA ASN A 127 2.72 -7.60 20.33
C ASN A 127 1.64 -8.19 21.23
N ALA A 128 0.36 -7.96 20.91
CA ALA A 128 -0.77 -8.52 21.64
C ALA A 128 -1.02 -10.01 21.35
N ALA A 129 -0.63 -10.49 20.16
CA ALA A 129 -0.80 -11.89 19.79
C ALA A 129 0.01 -12.84 20.68
N SER A 130 -0.64 -13.91 21.14
CA SER A 130 -0.05 -14.89 22.06
C SER A 130 0.18 -16.27 21.44
N ARG A 131 -0.47 -16.58 20.30
CA ARG A 131 -0.43 -17.92 19.70
C ARG A 131 0.79 -18.13 18.82
N LYS A 132 1.13 -19.40 18.57
CA LYS A 132 2.33 -19.79 17.80
C LYS A 132 2.30 -19.28 16.36
N TYR A 133 1.14 -19.39 15.71
CA TYR A 133 0.93 -18.92 14.34
C TYR A 133 0.10 -17.64 14.37
N VAL A 134 0.35 -16.77 13.38
CA VAL A 134 -0.39 -15.52 13.23
C VAL A 134 -0.80 -15.33 11.78
N LEU A 135 -2.04 -14.89 11.59
CA LEU A 135 -2.54 -14.26 10.37
C LEU A 135 -2.71 -12.77 10.68
N ARG A 136 -1.71 -11.95 10.31
CA ARG A 136 -1.90 -10.51 10.26
C ARG A 136 -2.55 -10.17 8.94
N ILE A 137 -3.69 -9.49 8.94
CA ILE A 137 -4.44 -9.14 7.75
C ILE A 137 -4.99 -7.72 7.87
N ARG A 138 -5.10 -7.01 6.75
CA ARG A 138 -5.80 -5.72 6.74
C ARG A 138 -7.26 -5.91 7.15
N SER A 139 -7.80 -4.97 7.91
CA SER A 139 -9.15 -5.07 8.48
C SER A 139 -10.26 -4.98 7.43
N ASP A 140 -9.96 -4.47 6.23
CA ASP A 140 -10.85 -4.41 5.05
C ASP A 140 -10.79 -5.68 4.17
N VAL A 141 -10.11 -6.74 4.63
CA VAL A 141 -9.88 -7.98 3.88
C VAL A 141 -10.30 -9.21 4.70
N ILE A 142 -10.96 -10.17 4.05
CA ILE A 142 -11.32 -11.48 4.62
C ILE A 142 -10.97 -12.64 3.68
N PHE A 143 -10.87 -13.86 4.22
CA PHE A 143 -10.82 -15.10 3.44
C PHE A 143 -12.13 -15.87 3.59
N LEU A 144 -12.70 -16.33 2.48
CA LEU A 144 -13.96 -17.10 2.51
C LEU A 144 -13.78 -18.55 2.96
N ASN A 145 -12.56 -19.04 3.02
CA ASN A 145 -12.26 -20.43 3.38
C ASN A 145 -10.89 -20.55 4.03
N LYS A 146 -10.53 -21.79 4.36
CA LYS A 146 -9.27 -22.15 5.03
C LYS A 146 -8.21 -22.70 4.08
N ASN A 147 -8.37 -22.55 2.76
CA ASN A 147 -7.47 -23.17 1.77
C ASN A 147 -6.02 -22.69 1.90
N PHE A 148 -5.81 -21.48 2.44
CA PHE A 148 -4.48 -20.96 2.72
C PHE A 148 -3.68 -21.87 3.67
N LEU A 149 -4.32 -22.61 4.58
CA LEU A 149 -3.64 -23.54 5.47
C LEU A 149 -3.05 -24.75 4.71
N SER A 150 -3.80 -25.31 3.77
CA SER A 150 -3.30 -26.39 2.91
C SER A 150 -2.12 -25.89 2.06
N LEU A 151 -2.28 -24.72 1.44
CA LEU A 151 -1.20 -24.09 0.67
C LEU A 151 0.03 -23.83 1.52
N TYR A 152 -0.14 -23.43 2.78
CA TYR A 152 0.98 -23.19 3.69
C TYR A 152 1.73 -24.49 4.01
N LEU A 153 0.99 -25.52 4.44
CA LEU A 153 1.55 -26.82 4.80
C LEU A 153 2.29 -27.50 3.62
N GLU A 154 1.80 -27.33 2.40
CA GLU A 154 2.45 -27.86 1.19
C GLU A 154 3.77 -27.18 0.84
N ASN A 155 4.00 -25.95 1.33
CA ASN A 155 5.08 -25.09 0.84
C ASN A 155 6.07 -24.63 1.93
N VAL A 156 5.69 -24.68 3.22
CA VAL A 156 6.52 -24.17 4.33
C VAL A 156 7.88 -24.86 4.41
N ASP A 157 7.91 -26.17 4.21
CA ASP A 157 9.11 -27.01 4.33
C ASP A 157 9.86 -27.22 3.00
N ARG A 158 9.50 -26.48 1.94
CA ARG A 158 10.24 -26.57 0.66
C ARG A 158 11.74 -26.30 0.90
N PRO A 159 12.66 -27.01 0.24
CA PRO A 159 14.08 -26.72 0.34
C PRO A 159 14.39 -25.24 0.06
N ARG A 160 15.30 -24.66 0.85
CA ARG A 160 15.78 -23.29 0.69
C ARG A 160 17.16 -23.32 0.07
N ARG A 161 17.37 -22.52 -0.98
CA ARG A 161 18.63 -22.46 -1.74
C ARG A 161 19.59 -21.41 -1.18
N PHE A 162 19.07 -20.46 -0.42
CA PHE A 162 19.84 -19.34 0.15
C PHE A 162 19.78 -19.38 1.67
N ARG A 163 20.70 -18.63 2.30
CA ARG A 163 20.71 -18.46 3.75
C ARG A 163 19.34 -17.96 4.22
N SER A 164 18.74 -18.72 5.12
CA SER A 164 17.43 -18.41 5.70
C SER A 164 17.52 -17.27 6.70
N ILE A 165 16.57 -16.36 6.66
CA ILE A 165 16.39 -15.30 7.67
C ILE A 165 15.28 -15.69 8.65
N LEU A 166 14.13 -16.11 8.11
CA LEU A 166 12.97 -16.54 8.89
C LEU A 166 13.05 -18.02 9.26
N LYS A 167 12.51 -18.39 10.42
CA LYS A 167 12.48 -19.78 10.89
C LYS A 167 11.59 -20.64 9.98
N GLN A 168 10.42 -20.14 9.61
CA GLN A 168 9.53 -20.69 8.60
C GLN A 168 9.23 -19.64 7.54
N ARG A 169 8.85 -20.08 6.34
CA ARG A 169 8.41 -19.12 5.32
C ARG A 169 7.14 -18.42 5.80
N VAL A 170 7.01 -17.15 5.46
CA VAL A 170 5.79 -16.37 5.69
C VAL A 170 5.00 -16.30 4.39
N MET A 171 3.73 -16.65 4.43
CA MET A 171 2.84 -16.53 3.29
C MET A 171 2.34 -15.09 3.14
N ILE A 172 2.32 -14.61 1.90
CA ILE A 172 1.87 -13.28 1.50
C ILE A 172 0.99 -13.38 0.25
N CYS A 173 0.23 -12.32 -0.03
CA CYS A 173 -0.62 -12.26 -1.22
C CYS A 173 0.19 -12.06 -2.51
N ASN A 174 -0.30 -12.55 -3.64
CA ASN A 174 0.23 -12.19 -4.95
C ASN A 174 -0.05 -10.72 -5.28
N LEU A 175 -1.22 -10.19 -4.90
CA LEU A 175 -1.59 -8.80 -5.11
C LEU A 175 -0.59 -7.88 -4.42
N PHE A 176 -0.01 -6.94 -5.16
CA PHE A 176 1.05 -6.03 -4.70
C PHE A 176 2.39 -6.69 -4.35
N THR A 177 2.58 -7.99 -4.64
CA THR A 177 3.92 -8.55 -4.80
C THR A 177 4.39 -8.26 -6.23
N VAL A 178 5.02 -7.09 -6.40
CA VAL A 178 5.35 -6.53 -7.71
C VAL A 178 6.54 -7.29 -8.32
N ASN A 179 6.41 -7.66 -9.59
CA ASN A 179 7.52 -8.19 -10.37
C ASN A 179 8.50 -7.06 -10.72
N PRO A 180 9.75 -7.10 -10.20
CA PRO A 180 10.73 -6.04 -10.42
C PRO A 180 11.24 -5.92 -11.87
N PHE A 181 10.83 -6.82 -12.77
CA PHE A 181 11.13 -6.73 -14.21
C PHE A 181 10.03 -6.04 -15.04
N CYS A 182 8.86 -5.77 -14.46
CA CYS A 182 7.71 -5.26 -15.19
C CYS A 182 7.67 -3.72 -15.23
N ILE A 183 6.54 -3.16 -15.68
CA ILE A 183 6.34 -1.74 -15.97
C ILE A 183 6.72 -0.79 -14.83
N GLU A 184 6.49 -1.14 -13.58
CA GLU A 184 6.90 -0.35 -12.41
C GLU A 184 7.94 -1.18 -11.65
N ARG A 185 9.21 -0.84 -11.83
CA ARG A 185 10.31 -1.68 -11.34
C ARG A 185 10.51 -1.40 -9.86
N LEU A 186 10.00 -2.26 -8.99
CA LEU A 186 10.05 -2.09 -7.54
C LEU A 186 10.65 -3.32 -6.83
N PRO A 187 11.98 -3.48 -6.81
CA PRO A 187 12.62 -4.55 -6.02
C PRO A 187 12.22 -4.48 -4.54
N TYR A 188 12.04 -5.63 -3.89
CA TYR A 188 11.61 -5.79 -2.50
C TYR A 188 10.19 -5.28 -2.19
N HIS A 189 9.37 -5.03 -3.21
CA HIS A 189 7.97 -4.67 -3.01
C HIS A 189 7.10 -5.93 -2.95
N TYR A 190 7.01 -6.52 -1.76
CA TYR A 190 6.13 -7.67 -1.53
C TYR A 190 4.83 -7.23 -0.88
N SER A 191 3.76 -8.01 -1.06
CA SER A 191 2.44 -7.65 -0.54
C SER A 191 2.45 -7.48 0.97
N ASP A 192 1.73 -6.47 1.43
CA ASP A 192 1.38 -6.22 2.82
C ASP A 192 -0.09 -6.56 3.10
N TRP A 193 -0.86 -7.18 2.18
CA TRP A 193 -2.28 -7.41 2.45
C TRP A 193 -2.51 -8.37 3.62
N PHE A 194 -1.67 -9.38 3.71
CA PHE A 194 -1.60 -10.26 4.86
C PHE A 194 -0.20 -10.88 4.98
N ASN A 195 0.11 -11.33 6.19
CA ASN A 195 1.25 -12.17 6.49
C ASN A 195 0.77 -13.35 7.35
N PHE A 196 1.02 -14.57 6.89
CA PHE A 196 0.66 -15.78 7.63
C PHE A 196 1.88 -16.66 7.88
N GLY A 197 2.11 -17.06 9.13
CA GLY A 197 3.24 -17.93 9.49
C GLY A 197 3.47 -17.94 11.00
N LEU A 198 4.71 -18.24 11.42
CA LEU A 198 5.07 -18.16 12.83
C LEU A 198 4.99 -16.72 13.33
N LEU A 199 4.43 -16.51 14.52
CA LEU A 199 4.36 -15.21 15.16
C LEU A 199 5.73 -14.54 15.27
N SER A 200 6.78 -15.31 15.59
CA SER A 200 8.14 -14.78 15.68
C SER A 200 8.68 -14.25 14.34
N ASP A 201 8.31 -14.89 13.22
CA ASP A 201 8.78 -14.52 11.90
C ASP A 201 8.02 -13.29 11.37
N VAL A 202 6.70 -13.24 11.58
CA VAL A 202 5.90 -12.07 11.21
C VAL A 202 6.25 -10.85 12.07
N ARG A 203 6.54 -11.02 13.37
CA ARG A 203 7.10 -9.96 14.23
C ARG A 203 8.42 -9.43 13.68
N ASN A 204 9.32 -10.32 13.23
CA ASN A 204 10.60 -9.91 12.65
C ASN A 204 10.42 -9.04 11.39
N ILE A 205 9.47 -9.37 10.52
CA ILE A 205 9.16 -8.58 9.32
C ILE A 205 8.67 -7.17 9.67
N TRP A 206 7.80 -7.06 10.68
CA TRP A 206 7.14 -5.80 11.02
C TRP A 206 7.86 -4.99 12.09
N ASP A 207 8.94 -5.52 12.69
CA ASP A 207 9.79 -4.76 13.61
C ASP A 207 10.73 -3.80 12.86
N VAL A 208 10.13 -2.80 12.22
CA VAL A 208 10.80 -1.82 11.37
C VAL A 208 10.61 -0.40 11.93
N PRO A 209 11.54 0.53 11.70
CA PRO A 209 11.32 1.93 12.06
C PRO A 209 10.21 2.52 11.19
N LEU A 210 9.63 3.63 11.63
CA LEU A 210 8.74 4.44 10.78
C LEU A 210 9.51 5.03 9.59
N MET A 211 8.81 5.26 8.49
CA MET A 211 9.41 5.91 7.32
C MET A 211 9.73 7.37 7.65
N SER A 212 10.91 7.84 7.24
CA SER A 212 11.32 9.20 7.57
C SER A 212 10.56 10.24 6.75
N TYR A 213 10.31 11.41 7.34
CA TYR A 213 9.70 12.53 6.60
C TYR A 213 10.58 12.95 5.40
N SER A 214 11.91 12.92 5.54
CA SER A 214 12.84 13.20 4.44
C SER A 214 12.70 12.22 3.28
N ASP A 215 12.51 10.92 3.56
CA ASP A 215 12.27 9.93 2.49
C ASP A 215 10.98 10.22 1.74
N THR A 216 9.97 10.83 2.38
CA THR A 216 8.70 11.17 1.72
C THR A 216 8.78 12.36 0.77
N LEU A 217 9.81 13.19 0.93
CA LEU A 217 10.04 14.40 0.14
C LEU A 217 11.21 14.25 -0.82
N TYR A 218 11.80 13.06 -0.93
CA TYR A 218 13.06 12.83 -1.62
C TYR A 218 13.08 13.41 -3.05
N TYR A 219 12.05 13.13 -3.85
CA TYR A 219 11.99 13.61 -5.24
C TYR A 219 11.54 15.07 -5.40
N LYS A 220 11.28 15.78 -4.30
CA LYS A 220 11.10 17.24 -4.35
C LYS A 220 12.42 17.99 -4.47
N VAL A 221 13.51 17.36 -4.06
CA VAL A 221 14.84 17.98 -4.01
C VAL A 221 15.93 17.15 -4.70
N ASN A 222 15.60 15.93 -5.16
CA ASN A 222 16.47 15.07 -5.94
C ASN A 222 15.79 14.68 -7.25
N PRO A 223 16.53 14.57 -8.37
CA PRO A 223 15.96 14.11 -9.63
C PRO A 223 15.68 12.60 -9.60
N HIS A 224 14.72 12.16 -10.40
CA HIS A 224 14.55 10.74 -10.71
C HIS A 224 15.76 10.20 -11.48
N LYS A 225 16.00 8.89 -11.37
CA LYS A 225 17.10 8.23 -12.10
C LYS A 225 16.84 8.37 -13.60
N ARG A 226 17.88 8.69 -14.39
CA ARG A 226 17.81 8.61 -15.85
C ARG A 226 17.31 7.24 -16.31
N GLY A 227 16.35 7.24 -17.24
CA GLY A 227 15.67 6.02 -17.71
C GLY A 227 14.56 5.52 -16.79
N SER A 228 14.12 6.33 -15.82
CA SER A 228 12.86 6.10 -15.10
C SER A 228 11.69 6.32 -16.05
N ASN A 229 10.68 5.46 -15.99
CA ASN A 229 9.53 5.54 -16.89
C ASN A 229 8.37 6.36 -16.29
N PHE A 230 7.31 6.56 -17.07
CA PHE A 230 6.16 7.39 -16.68
C PHE A 230 5.45 6.98 -15.38
N ARG A 231 5.56 5.71 -14.92
CA ARG A 231 5.01 5.29 -13.63
C ARG A 231 5.92 5.61 -12.46
N GLU A 232 7.23 5.59 -12.69
CA GLU A 232 8.29 5.76 -11.70
C GLU A 232 8.58 7.24 -11.42
N VAL A 233 8.52 8.10 -12.45
CA VAL A 233 8.70 9.56 -12.30
C VAL A 233 7.58 10.24 -11.49
N ASN A 234 6.49 9.53 -11.22
CA ASN A 234 5.39 10.02 -10.40
C ASN A 234 5.60 9.76 -8.89
N PHE A 235 6.68 9.11 -8.47
CA PHE A 235 6.98 8.96 -7.04
C PHE A 235 7.51 10.27 -6.46
N ASN A 236 6.99 10.63 -5.27
CA ASN A 236 7.53 11.67 -4.40
C ASN A 236 8.52 11.08 -3.37
N THR A 237 8.34 9.80 -3.01
CA THR A 237 9.09 9.12 -1.96
C THR A 237 10.36 8.45 -2.49
N ARG A 238 11.42 8.37 -1.68
CA ARG A 238 12.68 7.70 -2.06
C ARG A 238 12.45 6.24 -2.40
N ILE A 239 11.70 5.53 -1.55
CA ILE A 239 11.29 4.14 -1.70
C ILE A 239 9.78 4.01 -1.44
N GLY A 240 9.16 2.95 -1.95
CA GLY A 240 7.78 2.58 -1.64
C GLY A 240 7.62 2.10 -0.20
N VAL A 241 6.38 2.07 0.29
CA VAL A 241 6.08 1.73 1.69
C VAL A 241 6.40 0.26 1.99
N GLU A 242 6.04 -0.63 1.09
CA GLU A 242 6.32 -2.06 1.15
C GLU A 242 7.83 -2.30 1.06
N GLN A 243 8.53 -1.58 0.17
CA GLN A 243 9.99 -1.63 0.08
C GLN A 243 10.64 -1.21 1.41
N HIS A 244 10.13 -0.18 2.08
CA HIS A 244 10.61 0.27 3.39
C HIS A 244 10.49 -0.84 4.45
N ILE A 245 9.35 -1.55 4.48
CA ILE A 245 9.15 -2.67 5.41
C ILE A 245 10.19 -3.76 5.14
N TYR A 246 10.24 -4.29 3.92
CA TYR A 246 11.08 -5.45 3.65
C TYR A 246 12.57 -5.13 3.65
N THR A 247 12.99 -3.96 3.19
CA THR A 247 14.42 -3.58 3.29
C THR A 247 14.86 -3.29 4.72
N SER A 248 13.99 -2.73 5.56
CA SER A 248 14.27 -2.58 7.00
C SER A 248 14.37 -3.94 7.69
N PHE A 249 13.48 -4.88 7.36
CA PHE A 249 13.56 -6.27 7.82
C PHE A 249 14.90 -6.92 7.43
N LEU A 250 15.31 -6.79 6.16
CA LEU A 250 16.60 -7.32 5.69
C LEU A 250 17.78 -6.68 6.45
N LYS A 251 17.75 -5.36 6.63
CA LYS A 251 18.76 -4.61 7.39
C LYS A 251 18.89 -5.13 8.82
N ASN A 252 17.77 -5.30 9.53
CA ASN A 252 17.74 -5.75 10.92
C ASN A 252 18.28 -7.19 11.08
N ASN A 253 18.22 -7.99 10.03
CA ASN A 253 18.73 -9.36 10.00
C ASN A 253 20.13 -9.47 9.40
N ASN A 254 20.87 -8.35 9.28
CA ASN A 254 22.22 -8.30 8.70
C ASN A 254 22.31 -8.91 7.29
N HIS A 255 21.23 -8.79 6.52
CA HIS A 255 21.21 -9.19 5.12
C HIS A 255 21.60 -8.00 4.26
N ASN A 256 22.62 -8.18 3.42
CA ASN A 256 23.03 -7.15 2.47
C ASN A 256 22.01 -7.08 1.34
N TYR A 257 21.42 -5.90 1.14
CA TYR A 257 20.52 -5.61 0.02
C TYR A 257 21.00 -4.36 -0.72
N THR A 258 20.50 -4.13 -1.93
CA THR A 258 20.78 -2.93 -2.73
C THR A 258 19.48 -2.27 -3.13
N LEU A 259 19.21 -1.08 -2.56
CA LEU A 259 18.05 -0.24 -2.92
C LEU A 259 18.28 1.21 -2.47
N ASP A 260 18.87 2.03 -3.35
CA ASP A 260 19.09 3.46 -3.05
C ASP A 260 17.81 4.29 -3.24
N PHE A 261 16.94 3.85 -4.15
CA PHE A 261 15.66 4.47 -4.49
C PHE A 261 14.69 3.42 -5.07
N HIS A 262 13.40 3.77 -5.20
CA HIS A 262 12.30 2.83 -5.45
C HIS A 262 12.53 1.94 -6.67
N ASN A 263 13.08 2.50 -7.76
CA ASN A 263 13.37 1.78 -9.01
C ASN A 263 14.84 1.40 -9.21
N ASP A 264 15.58 1.16 -8.12
CA ASP A 264 16.97 0.70 -8.20
C ASP A 264 17.07 -0.79 -8.58
N THR A 265 17.11 -1.04 -9.88
CA THR A 265 17.15 -2.38 -10.50
C THR A 265 18.38 -3.22 -10.16
N ARG A 266 19.41 -2.67 -9.51
CA ARG A 266 20.56 -3.47 -9.05
C ARG A 266 20.12 -4.54 -8.03
N GLY A 267 19.08 -4.24 -7.25
CA GLY A 267 18.49 -5.16 -6.27
C GLY A 267 17.54 -6.21 -6.83
N THR A 268 17.24 -6.21 -8.14
CA THR A 268 16.17 -7.04 -8.73
C THR A 268 16.36 -8.54 -8.50
N ILE A 269 17.56 -9.06 -8.76
CA ILE A 269 17.83 -10.50 -8.61
C ILE A 269 17.81 -10.90 -7.13
N ASP A 270 18.41 -10.08 -6.27
CA ASP A 270 18.46 -10.36 -4.84
C ASP A 270 17.06 -10.31 -4.19
N SER A 271 16.24 -9.34 -4.58
CA SER A 271 14.81 -9.30 -4.23
C SER A 271 14.08 -10.60 -4.58
N LEU A 272 14.35 -11.21 -5.73
CA LEU A 272 13.69 -12.47 -6.09
C LEU A 272 14.25 -13.67 -5.31
N LYS A 273 15.54 -13.65 -4.95
CA LYS A 273 16.14 -14.67 -4.06
C LYS A 273 15.50 -14.61 -2.67
N VAL A 274 15.36 -13.42 -2.10
CA VAL A 274 14.66 -13.21 -0.82
C VAL A 274 13.22 -13.70 -0.91
N LEU A 275 12.50 -13.34 -1.99
CA LEU A 275 11.12 -13.77 -2.21
C LEU A 275 10.97 -15.30 -2.23
N GLU A 276 11.82 -15.99 -3.00
CA GLU A 276 11.85 -17.45 -3.08
C GLU A 276 12.18 -18.10 -1.72
N ASN A 277 13.14 -17.53 -1.00
CA ASN A 277 13.70 -18.18 0.17
C ASN A 277 12.83 -18.01 1.42
N GLU A 278 12.27 -16.82 1.62
CA GLU A 278 11.60 -16.42 2.86
C GLU A 278 10.08 -16.45 2.78
N PHE A 279 9.49 -16.42 1.58
CA PHE A 279 8.04 -16.22 1.42
C PHE A 279 7.35 -17.31 0.60
N ILE A 280 6.05 -17.46 0.84
CA ILE A 280 5.13 -18.26 0.02
C ILE A 280 4.14 -17.29 -0.64
N ILE A 281 4.03 -17.34 -1.96
CA ILE A 281 3.02 -16.54 -2.68
C ILE A 281 1.69 -17.28 -2.70
N ALA A 282 0.63 -16.62 -2.23
CA ALA A 282 -0.73 -17.10 -2.36
C ALA A 282 -1.52 -16.24 -3.35
N ASP A 283 -2.04 -16.87 -4.39
CA ASP A 283 -2.92 -16.18 -5.34
C ASP A 283 -4.26 -15.88 -4.67
N ALA A 284 -4.68 -14.61 -4.71
CA ALA A 284 -5.90 -14.14 -4.06
C ALA A 284 -7.16 -14.92 -4.47
N SER A 285 -7.21 -15.36 -5.73
CA SER A 285 -8.29 -16.18 -6.29
C SER A 285 -8.36 -17.60 -5.73
N TYR A 286 -7.22 -18.17 -5.31
CA TYR A 286 -7.12 -19.50 -4.73
C TYR A 286 -7.57 -19.52 -3.27
N ILE A 287 -7.07 -18.57 -2.46
CA ILE A 287 -7.43 -18.42 -1.05
C ILE A 287 -8.76 -17.67 -0.83
N LYS A 288 -9.43 -17.27 -1.93
CA LYS A 288 -10.73 -16.58 -1.92
C LYS A 288 -10.72 -15.33 -1.04
N VAL A 289 -9.77 -14.44 -1.33
CA VAL A 289 -9.73 -13.09 -0.72
C VAL A 289 -10.95 -12.31 -1.19
N LEU A 290 -11.63 -11.66 -0.25
CA LEU A 290 -12.61 -10.62 -0.54
C LEU A 290 -12.26 -9.33 0.18
N THR A 291 -12.72 -8.25 -0.42
CA THR A 291 -12.66 -6.90 0.12
C THR A 291 -13.82 -6.10 -0.46
N GLN A 292 -14.51 -5.34 0.38
CA GLN A 292 -15.75 -4.65 -0.03
C GLN A 292 -15.46 -3.40 -0.85
N ASP A 293 -14.42 -2.66 -0.48
CA ASP A 293 -14.08 -1.35 -1.09
C ASP A 293 -13.03 -1.45 -2.20
N ARG A 294 -12.45 -2.65 -2.37
CA ARG A 294 -11.30 -2.92 -3.24
C ARG A 294 -11.57 -4.12 -4.18
N SER A 295 -12.84 -4.43 -4.42
CA SER A 295 -13.24 -5.59 -5.25
C SER A 295 -12.74 -5.47 -6.70
N ASP A 296 -12.56 -4.24 -7.17
CA ASP A 296 -11.95 -3.89 -8.45
C ASP A 296 -10.53 -4.49 -8.60
N TYR A 297 -9.70 -4.43 -7.55
CA TYR A 297 -8.36 -5.04 -7.53
C TYR A 297 -8.34 -6.54 -7.80
N LEU A 298 -9.43 -7.25 -7.51
CA LEU A 298 -9.56 -8.69 -7.75
C LEU A 298 -9.93 -9.02 -9.21
N THR A 299 -10.31 -8.01 -10.00
CA THR A 299 -10.85 -8.17 -11.35
C THR A 299 -9.99 -7.53 -12.44
N PHE A 300 -8.92 -6.81 -12.07
CA PHE A 300 -8.09 -6.12 -13.05
C PHE A 300 -7.02 -7.00 -13.69
N ASP A 301 -6.96 -6.94 -15.01
CA ASP A 301 -5.89 -7.50 -15.85
C ASP A 301 -4.48 -7.05 -15.46
N TRP A 302 -4.34 -5.94 -14.71
CA TRP A 302 -3.03 -5.44 -14.31
C TRP A 302 -2.29 -6.35 -13.35
N VAL A 303 -3.02 -7.06 -12.49
CA VAL A 303 -2.43 -8.04 -11.57
C VAL A 303 -1.69 -9.11 -12.39
N ASP A 304 -2.32 -9.58 -13.46
CA ASP A 304 -1.82 -10.64 -14.32
C ASP A 304 -0.59 -10.25 -15.13
N TYR A 305 -0.20 -8.97 -15.21
CA TYR A 305 1.08 -8.58 -15.84
C TYR A 305 2.07 -7.85 -14.93
N ILE A 306 1.66 -7.39 -13.74
CA ILE A 306 2.56 -6.69 -12.80
C ILE A 306 2.97 -7.58 -11.63
N CYS A 307 2.06 -8.40 -11.11
CA CYS A 307 2.30 -9.16 -9.88
C CYS A 307 2.91 -10.52 -10.15
N ILE A 308 3.61 -11.10 -9.17
CA ILE A 308 4.15 -12.46 -9.23
C ILE A 308 3.08 -13.43 -8.72
N HIS A 309 2.72 -14.43 -9.53
CA HIS A 309 1.77 -15.48 -9.13
C HIS A 309 2.47 -16.71 -8.55
N TYR A 310 1.73 -17.55 -7.83
CA TYR A 310 2.23 -18.77 -7.22
C TYR A 310 3.01 -19.66 -8.20
N ASN A 311 2.51 -19.85 -9.42
CA ASN A 311 3.18 -20.69 -10.42
C ASN A 311 4.54 -20.13 -10.87
N GLN A 312 4.71 -18.81 -10.90
CA GLN A 312 5.98 -18.17 -11.23
C GLN A 312 6.95 -18.21 -10.06
N TRP A 313 6.45 -17.96 -8.84
CA TRP A 313 7.22 -18.16 -7.61
C TRP A 313 7.74 -19.59 -7.50
N LYS A 314 6.90 -20.60 -7.80
CA LYS A 314 7.31 -22.01 -7.80
C LYS A 314 8.45 -22.30 -8.77
N LYS A 315 8.50 -21.63 -9.93
CA LYS A 315 9.59 -21.77 -10.91
C LYS A 315 10.91 -21.16 -10.39
N LEU A 316 10.89 -20.17 -9.51
CA LEU A 316 12.13 -19.60 -8.93
C LEU A 316 12.96 -20.69 -8.25
N HIS A 317 12.32 -21.62 -7.54
CA HIS A 317 12.97 -22.75 -6.85
C HIS A 317 13.76 -23.71 -7.74
N THR A 318 13.41 -23.79 -9.02
CA THR A 318 14.04 -24.72 -9.98
C THR A 318 14.93 -24.00 -11.00
N THR A 319 14.91 -22.67 -11.00
CA THR A 319 15.60 -21.85 -12.00
C THR A 319 16.85 -21.22 -11.40
N SER A 320 17.93 -21.16 -12.18
CA SER A 320 19.13 -20.41 -11.78
C SER A 320 18.81 -18.92 -11.62
N PRO A 321 19.36 -18.19 -10.62
CA PRO A 321 19.07 -16.77 -10.46
C PRO A 321 19.42 -15.92 -11.70
N ALA A 322 20.40 -16.36 -12.50
CA ALA A 322 20.74 -15.73 -13.78
C ALA A 322 19.59 -15.76 -14.80
N ASP A 323 18.71 -16.76 -14.67
CA ASP A 323 17.61 -17.04 -15.59
C ASP A 323 16.23 -16.64 -15.04
N TYR A 324 16.17 -16.00 -13.86
CA TYR A 324 14.88 -15.56 -13.28
C TYR A 324 14.07 -14.69 -14.23
N ARG A 325 14.74 -13.85 -15.02
CA ARG A 325 14.09 -13.02 -16.03
C ARG A 325 13.27 -13.84 -17.03
N ASN A 326 13.72 -15.06 -17.36
CA ASN A 326 13.07 -15.94 -18.34
C ASN A 326 11.71 -16.48 -17.86
N ILE A 327 11.47 -16.48 -16.54
CA ILE A 327 10.18 -16.89 -15.95
C ILE A 327 9.06 -15.89 -16.30
N PHE A 328 9.43 -14.64 -16.61
CA PHE A 328 8.52 -13.51 -16.72
C PHE A 328 8.49 -12.86 -18.11
N LEU A 329 8.99 -13.54 -19.15
CA LEU A 329 9.11 -12.95 -20.49
C LEU A 329 7.79 -12.37 -21.02
N ASP A 330 6.69 -13.11 -20.86
CA ASP A 330 5.35 -12.69 -21.26
C ASP A 330 4.93 -11.36 -20.60
N LYS A 331 5.18 -11.24 -19.28
CA LYS A 331 4.85 -10.03 -18.51
C LYS A 331 5.75 -8.85 -18.88
N ILE A 332 7.01 -9.13 -19.18
CA ILE A 332 7.99 -8.12 -19.59
C ILE A 332 7.66 -7.57 -20.98
N GLU A 333 7.31 -8.43 -21.93
CA GLU A 333 6.89 -8.03 -23.28
C GLU A 333 5.67 -7.11 -23.23
N LYS A 334 4.62 -7.52 -22.49
CA LYS A 334 3.43 -6.69 -22.28
C LYS A 334 3.76 -5.36 -21.58
N SER A 335 4.67 -5.36 -20.61
CA SER A 335 5.14 -4.13 -19.96
C SER A 335 5.83 -3.20 -20.96
N ASN A 336 6.68 -3.72 -21.83
CA ASN A 336 7.37 -2.95 -22.87
C ASN A 336 6.40 -2.36 -23.89
N GLU A 337 5.38 -3.10 -24.31
CA GLU A 337 4.33 -2.57 -25.19
C GLU A 337 3.60 -1.37 -24.58
N ILE A 338 3.26 -1.45 -23.28
CA ILE A 338 2.61 -0.35 -22.57
C ILE A 338 3.56 0.84 -22.47
N LEU A 339 4.83 0.62 -22.16
CA LEU A 339 5.84 1.67 -22.09
C LEU A 339 6.02 2.38 -23.45
N GLN A 340 6.09 1.61 -24.55
CA GLN A 340 6.19 2.17 -25.91
C GLN A 340 4.96 3.00 -26.28
N LYS A 341 3.75 2.54 -25.94
CA LYS A 341 2.52 3.30 -26.18
C LYS A 341 2.46 4.62 -25.41
N ASN A 342 3.22 4.74 -24.32
CA ASN A 342 3.25 5.92 -23.44
C ASN A 342 4.61 6.66 -23.46
N SER A 343 5.51 6.36 -24.41
CA SER A 343 6.84 6.97 -24.48
C SER A 343 6.78 8.48 -24.71
N GLY A 344 5.79 8.96 -25.48
CA GLY A 344 5.55 10.40 -25.68
C GLY A 344 5.16 11.16 -24.40
N THR A 345 4.74 10.46 -23.35
CA THR A 345 4.52 11.05 -22.01
C THR A 345 5.83 11.20 -21.25
N ALA A 346 6.76 10.23 -21.38
CA ALA A 346 8.08 10.29 -20.77
C ALA A 346 8.94 11.42 -21.37
N ASP A 347 9.00 11.54 -22.70
CA ASP A 347 9.75 12.63 -23.38
C ASP A 347 9.21 14.02 -23.06
N LYS A 348 7.94 14.12 -22.67
CA LYS A 348 7.33 15.39 -22.24
C LYS A 348 7.71 15.73 -20.81
N ILE A 349 7.72 14.73 -19.92
CA ILE A 349 8.14 14.89 -18.52
C ILE A 349 9.66 15.17 -18.45
N GLU A 350 10.48 14.49 -19.25
CA GLU A 350 11.93 14.69 -19.27
C GLU A 350 12.29 16.11 -19.78
N ARG A 351 11.57 16.61 -20.79
CA ARG A 351 11.67 18.02 -21.23
C ARG A 351 11.22 19.02 -20.16
N GLU A 352 10.12 18.75 -19.44
CA GLU A 352 9.66 19.60 -18.34
C GLU A 352 10.65 19.60 -17.14
N ILE A 353 11.40 18.51 -16.91
CA ILE A 353 12.45 18.40 -15.90
C ILE A 353 13.74 19.14 -16.33
N GLU A 354 14.13 19.03 -17.60
CA GLU A 354 15.26 19.78 -18.17
C GLU A 354 15.00 21.29 -18.18
N GLU A 355 13.78 21.73 -18.53
CA GLU A 355 13.37 23.14 -18.48
C GLU A 355 13.36 23.71 -17.05
N PHE A 356 13.17 22.87 -16.02
CA PHE A 356 13.20 23.29 -14.61
C PHE A 356 14.62 23.36 -14.03
N SER A 357 15.60 22.71 -14.67
CA SER A 357 17.00 22.63 -14.22
C SER A 357 17.96 23.50 -15.03
N GLY A 358 17.53 24.05 -16.17
CA GLY A 358 18.26 25.08 -16.90
C GLY A 358 18.08 26.47 -16.28
N GLU A 359 19.19 27.16 -15.98
CA GLU A 359 19.16 28.60 -15.72
C GLU A 359 18.56 29.33 -16.93
N VAL A 360 17.34 29.85 -16.78
CA VAL A 360 16.70 30.63 -17.84
C VAL A 360 17.26 32.05 -17.82
N GLU A 361 18.30 32.30 -18.63
CA GLU A 361 18.66 33.64 -19.07
C GLU A 361 17.49 34.26 -19.85
N TYR A 362 17.01 35.40 -19.36
CA TYR A 362 15.87 36.11 -19.93
C TYR A 362 16.34 36.96 -21.12
N HIS A 363 16.01 36.53 -22.34
CA HIS A 363 16.02 37.41 -23.51
C HIS A 363 14.60 37.67 -23.98
N GLY A 364 14.16 38.90 -23.77
CA GLY A 364 12.84 39.38 -24.13
C GLY A 364 12.70 39.60 -25.64
N ASN A 365 11.57 39.15 -26.19
CA ASN A 365 10.70 39.94 -27.06
C ASN A 365 9.58 39.04 -27.62
N ASN A 366 8.35 39.21 -27.14
CA ASN A 366 7.17 39.15 -28.00
C ASN A 366 5.94 39.73 -27.30
N LYS A 367 5.15 40.52 -28.02
CA LYS A 367 3.91 41.18 -27.55
C LYS A 367 2.75 40.18 -27.41
N THR A 368 2.86 39.27 -26.44
CA THR A 368 1.73 38.58 -25.81
C THR A 368 1.56 39.17 -24.41
N LYS A 369 0.33 39.34 -23.91
CA LYS A 369 0.14 39.71 -22.49
C LYS A 369 0.69 38.57 -21.65
N ASP A 370 1.90 38.76 -21.15
CA ASP A 370 2.58 37.75 -20.37
C ASP A 370 1.82 37.47 -19.08
N LEU A 371 1.76 36.19 -18.73
CA LEU A 371 1.15 35.74 -17.50
C LEU A 371 1.97 36.24 -16.31
N THR A 372 1.30 36.84 -15.34
CA THR A 372 1.91 37.10 -14.04
C THR A 372 2.32 35.78 -13.37
N ILE A 373 3.27 35.83 -12.43
CA ILE A 373 3.67 34.64 -11.64
C ILE A 373 2.45 33.98 -10.98
N PRO A 374 1.51 34.72 -10.33
CA PRO A 374 0.26 34.14 -9.85
C PRO A 374 -0.61 33.54 -10.96
N GLY A 375 -0.67 34.17 -12.13
CA GLY A 375 -1.44 33.71 -13.28
C GLY A 375 -1.02 32.33 -13.79
N ARG A 376 0.27 32.01 -13.74
CA ARG A 376 0.81 30.68 -14.10
C ARG A 376 0.28 29.56 -13.20
N VAL A 377 -0.03 29.88 -11.94
CA VAL A 377 -0.56 28.92 -10.95
C VAL A 377 -2.09 28.89 -10.93
N ILE A 378 -2.73 30.05 -11.03
CA ILE A 378 -4.19 30.17 -10.84
C ILE A 378 -4.96 29.65 -12.05
N LEU A 379 -4.48 29.85 -13.28
CA LEU A 379 -5.23 29.44 -14.49
C LEU A 379 -5.40 27.93 -14.64
N PRO A 380 -4.38 27.08 -14.36
CA PRO A 380 -4.56 25.63 -14.32
C PRO A 380 -5.63 25.19 -13.31
N ILE A 381 -5.65 25.80 -12.12
CA ILE A 381 -6.63 25.50 -11.07
C ILE A 381 -8.03 25.96 -11.50
N TYR A 382 -8.13 27.17 -12.03
CA TYR A 382 -9.39 27.73 -12.50
C TYR A 382 -10.01 26.88 -13.63
N LYS A 383 -9.18 26.27 -14.48
CA LYS A 383 -9.63 25.35 -15.53
C LYS A 383 -10.27 24.07 -14.97
N LEU A 384 -9.84 23.58 -13.81
CA LEU A 384 -10.35 22.34 -13.20
C LEU A 384 -11.79 22.49 -12.70
N ILE A 385 -12.19 23.70 -12.33
CA ILE A 385 -13.54 24.00 -11.82
C ILE A 385 -14.54 24.41 -12.92
N LEU A 386 -14.11 24.47 -14.19
CA LEU A 386 -14.99 24.80 -15.32
C LEU A 386 -15.76 23.57 -15.80
N VAL A 387 -17.05 23.76 -16.06
CA VAL A 387 -17.88 22.74 -16.74
C VAL A 387 -17.36 22.48 -18.18
N PRO A 388 -17.58 21.29 -18.76
CA PRO A 388 -16.93 20.87 -20.01
C PRO A 388 -17.08 21.84 -21.19
N LYS A 389 -18.26 22.46 -21.35
CA LYS A 389 -18.54 23.45 -22.41
C LYS A 389 -17.70 24.74 -22.24
N MET A 390 -17.50 25.18 -21.00
CA MET A 390 -16.71 26.37 -20.68
C MET A 390 -15.22 26.10 -20.79
N LYS A 391 -14.78 24.89 -20.41
CA LYS A 391 -13.38 24.44 -20.53
C LYS A 391 -12.90 24.48 -21.99
N ARG A 392 -13.71 24.02 -22.94
CA ARG A 392 -13.40 24.11 -24.39
C ARG A 392 -13.26 25.56 -24.86
N LYS A 393 -14.12 26.48 -24.42
CA LYS A 393 -14.01 27.92 -24.76
C LYS A 393 -12.75 28.54 -24.14
N PHE A 394 -12.45 28.20 -22.88
CA PHE A 394 -11.25 28.66 -22.16
C PHE A 394 -9.95 28.19 -22.81
N GLU A 395 -9.89 26.94 -23.30
CA GLU A 395 -8.70 26.40 -23.97
C GLU A 395 -8.48 27.00 -25.37
N LYS A 396 -9.57 27.37 -26.06
CA LYS A 396 -9.51 27.95 -27.42
C LYS A 396 -8.95 29.37 -27.40
N ASP A 397 -9.41 30.20 -26.48
CA ASP A 397 -8.91 31.57 -26.29
C ASP A 397 -9.17 32.03 -24.86
N LYS A 398 -8.11 32.06 -24.05
CA LYS A 398 -8.19 32.41 -22.62
C LYS A 398 -8.56 33.87 -22.41
N ILE A 399 -8.07 34.79 -23.25
CA ILE A 399 -8.29 36.22 -23.06
C ILE A 399 -9.74 36.55 -23.44
N ALA A 400 -10.19 36.10 -24.61
CA ALA A 400 -11.58 36.28 -25.04
C ALA A 400 -12.58 35.60 -24.07
N PHE A 401 -12.23 34.44 -23.53
CA PHE A 401 -13.05 33.76 -22.50
C PHE A 401 -13.33 34.65 -21.27
N PHE A 402 -12.31 35.39 -20.81
CA PHE A 402 -12.45 36.26 -19.64
C PHE A 402 -13.11 37.61 -19.98
N GLU A 403 -12.83 38.18 -21.15
CA GLU A 403 -13.42 39.45 -21.60
C GLU A 403 -14.94 39.32 -21.83
N ASP A 404 -15.39 38.18 -22.34
CA ASP A 404 -16.82 37.85 -22.50
C ASP A 404 -17.54 37.54 -21.19
N SER A 405 -16.80 37.33 -20.09
CA SER A 405 -17.37 36.84 -18.84
C SER A 405 -17.99 37.96 -18.00
N LYS A 406 -19.29 37.84 -17.72
CA LYS A 406 -20.00 38.72 -16.76
C LYS A 406 -19.77 38.31 -15.29
N ASN A 407 -19.06 37.21 -15.03
CA ASN A 407 -18.84 36.69 -13.68
C ASN A 407 -17.72 37.46 -12.94
N LYS A 408 -18.00 37.92 -11.72
CA LYS A 408 -17.05 38.68 -10.89
C LYS A 408 -15.78 37.89 -10.55
N ILE A 409 -15.89 36.57 -10.33
CA ILE A 409 -14.74 35.68 -10.04
C ILE A 409 -13.85 35.56 -11.27
N ALA A 410 -14.44 35.37 -12.45
CA ALA A 410 -13.70 35.29 -13.71
C ALA A 410 -12.90 36.59 -13.99
N LYS A 411 -13.51 37.76 -13.75
CA LYS A 411 -12.82 39.06 -13.87
C LYS A 411 -11.66 39.21 -12.88
N LYS A 412 -11.82 38.72 -11.66
CA LYS A 412 -10.76 38.75 -10.63
C LYS A 412 -9.58 37.85 -11.04
N VAL A 413 -9.88 36.65 -11.54
CA VAL A 413 -8.87 35.71 -12.06
C VAL A 413 -8.15 36.31 -13.27
N TYR A 414 -8.86 36.94 -14.21
CA TYR A 414 -8.25 37.62 -15.35
C TYR A 414 -7.29 38.73 -14.93
N ASN A 415 -7.73 39.60 -14.02
CA ASN A 415 -6.88 40.68 -13.52
C ASN A 415 -5.64 40.11 -12.84
N ILE A 416 -5.77 39.15 -11.92
CA ILE A 416 -4.61 38.56 -11.26
C ILE A 416 -3.66 37.87 -12.25
N SER A 417 -4.19 37.29 -13.33
CA SER A 417 -3.40 36.47 -14.25
C SER A 417 -2.71 37.26 -15.36
N TYR A 418 -3.27 38.40 -15.78
CA TYR A 418 -2.86 39.12 -16.99
C TYR A 418 -2.70 40.65 -16.82
N LYS A 419 -2.92 41.19 -15.62
CA LYS A 419 -2.68 42.59 -15.26
C LYS A 419 -1.89 42.66 -13.97
#